data_AF-A0A9D6AR66-F1
#
_entry.id   AF-A0A9D6AR66-F1
#
_cell.length_a   1.000
_cell.length_b   1.000
_cell.length_c   1.000
_cell.angle_alpha   90.00
_cell.angle_beta   90.00
_cell.angle_gamma   90.00
#
_symmetry.space_group_name_H-M   'P 1'
#
loop_
_entity.id
_entity.type
_entity.pdbx_description
1 polymer ?
#
loop_
_entity_poly.entity_id
_entity_poly.type
_entity_poly.pdbx_seq_one_letter_code
_entity_poly.pdbx_strand_id
1 'polypeptide(L)'
;MYVETDTAPVLGGYAFETHLRELAEEEAARFAGDVVNLSDEAVAAFREAAIEPIKNGTFTLASLQQRINTVREEIARVWNSALPDEEKMLQISARENEISLLQAGQFAFAKAGFALKV
;
A
#
# COMPACT_ATOMS: atom_id res chain seq x y z
N MET A 1 20.35 -45.11 -12.29
CA MET A 1 19.60 -44.10 -13.04
C MET A 1 20.32 -42.79 -12.81
N TYR A 2 21.15 -42.37 -13.76
CA TYR A 2 21.92 -41.13 -13.66
C TYR A 2 21.05 -40.00 -14.21
N VAL A 3 20.80 -38.96 -13.41
CA VAL A 3 20.14 -37.74 -13.90
C VAL A 3 21.26 -36.82 -14.33
N GLU A 4 21.45 -36.71 -15.64
CA GLU A 4 22.31 -35.68 -16.23
C GLU A 4 21.62 -34.33 -16.00
N THR A 5 22.16 -33.54 -15.07
CA THR A 5 21.80 -32.13 -14.96
C THR A 5 22.47 -31.40 -16.12
N ASP A 6 21.67 -31.09 -17.13
CA ASP A 6 22.02 -30.25 -18.26
C ASP A 6 22.37 -28.83 -17.75
N THR A 7 23.66 -28.53 -17.63
CA THR A 7 24.18 -27.21 -17.26
C THR A 7 24.33 -26.31 -18.49
N ALA A 8 23.29 -26.24 -19.32
CA ALA A 8 23.24 -25.24 -20.37
C ALA A 8 23.16 -23.84 -19.73
N PRO A 9 24.08 -22.90 -20.03
CA PRO A 9 23.95 -21.53 -19.55
C PRO A 9 22.68 -20.94 -20.15
N VAL A 10 21.73 -20.56 -19.28
CA VAL A 10 20.49 -19.91 -19.65
C VAL A 10 20.82 -18.54 -20.24
N LEU A 11 20.99 -18.49 -21.56
CA LEU A 11 21.25 -17.29 -22.38
C LEU A 11 20.08 -16.28 -22.40
N GLY A 12 19.12 -16.39 -21.47
CA GLY A 12 17.90 -15.59 -21.41
C GLY A 12 17.94 -14.38 -20.46
N GLY A 13 18.97 -14.22 -19.64
CA GLY A 13 19.04 -13.13 -18.64
C GLY A 13 19.15 -11.74 -19.26
N TYR A 14 19.95 -11.59 -20.31
CA TYR A 14 20.23 -10.29 -20.92
C TYR A 14 19.00 -9.65 -21.59
N ALA A 15 18.15 -10.45 -22.25
CA ALA A 15 16.96 -9.96 -22.96
C ALA A 15 15.85 -9.52 -21.99
N PHE A 16 15.72 -10.19 -20.85
CA PHE A 16 14.74 -9.82 -19.82
C PHE A 16 15.16 -8.54 -19.08
N GLU A 17 16.45 -8.40 -18.75
CA GLU A 17 16.99 -7.20 -18.11
C GLU A 17 16.91 -5.96 -19.04
N THR A 18 17.16 -6.12 -20.34
CA THR A 18 16.98 -5.03 -21.30
C THR A 18 15.52 -4.66 -21.46
N HIS A 19 14.62 -5.63 -21.52
CA HIS A 19 13.19 -5.36 -21.62
C HIS A 19 12.60 -4.67 -20.37
N LEU A 20 13.06 -5.06 -19.17
CA LEU A 20 12.71 -4.36 -17.93
C LEU A 20 13.21 -2.91 -17.91
N ARG A 21 14.38 -2.67 -18.48
CA ARG A 21 14.96 -1.33 -18.59
C ARG A 21 14.18 -0.46 -19.57
N GLU A 22 13.79 -1.01 -20.72
CA GLU A 22 12.94 -0.33 -21.71
C GLU A 22 11.56 0.00 -21.13
N LEU A 23 10.94 -0.92 -20.39
CA LEU A 23 9.68 -0.67 -19.70
C LEU A 23 9.79 0.41 -18.62
N ALA A 24 10.88 0.43 -17.84
CA ALA A 24 11.13 1.46 -16.84
C ALA A 24 11.37 2.84 -17.49
N GLU A 25 12.05 2.88 -18.64
CA GLU A 25 12.27 4.10 -19.41
C GLU A 25 10.97 4.61 -20.07
N GLU A 26 10.11 3.71 -20.56
CA GLU A 26 8.77 4.05 -21.06
C GLU A 26 7.82 4.55 -19.96
N GLU A 27 7.82 3.91 -18.79
CA GLU A 27 7.05 4.40 -17.64
C GLU A 27 7.54 5.79 -17.20
N ALA A 28 8.85 5.97 -17.07
CA ALA A 28 9.44 7.27 -16.72
C ALA A 28 9.07 8.37 -17.74
N ALA A 29 9.03 8.03 -19.03
CA ALA A 29 8.60 8.95 -20.08
C ALA A 29 7.11 9.31 -20.00
N ARG A 30 6.24 8.38 -19.56
CA ARG A 30 4.81 8.67 -19.33
C ARG A 30 4.56 9.59 -18.13
N PHE A 31 5.40 9.54 -17.11
CA PHE A 31 5.31 10.41 -15.93
C PHE A 31 5.99 11.78 -16.10
N ALA A 32 6.68 12.01 -17.22
CA ALA A 32 7.48 13.23 -17.44
C ALA A 32 6.67 14.53 -17.59
N GLY A 33 5.34 14.46 -17.77
CA GLY A 33 4.49 15.62 -18.08
C GLY A 33 3.78 16.27 -16.90
N ASP A 34 3.64 15.58 -15.76
CA ASP A 34 2.77 16.01 -14.65
C ASP A 34 3.50 15.96 -13.30
N VAL A 35 4.81 16.22 -13.33
CA VAL A 35 5.66 16.23 -12.13
C VAL A 35 5.53 17.60 -11.47
N VAL A 36 4.62 17.70 -10.51
CA VAL A 36 4.57 18.86 -9.61
C VAL A 36 5.83 18.85 -8.76
N ASN A 37 6.62 19.94 -8.81
CA ASN A 37 7.74 20.13 -7.89
C ASN A 37 7.18 20.27 -6.47
N LEU A 38 7.25 19.19 -5.69
CA LEU A 38 6.94 19.23 -4.27
C LEU A 38 7.97 20.13 -3.56
N SER A 39 7.52 21.04 -2.71
CA SER A 39 8.45 21.83 -1.89
C SER A 39 9.23 20.90 -0.96
N ASP A 40 10.44 21.30 -0.59
CA ASP A 40 11.25 20.56 0.39
C ASP A 40 10.51 20.38 1.72
N GLU A 41 9.64 21.33 2.07
CA GLU A 41 8.74 21.29 3.23
C GLU A 41 7.66 20.21 3.07
N ALA A 42 7.05 20.06 1.88
CA ALA A 42 6.08 19.02 1.62
C ALA A 42 6.72 17.63 1.64
N VAL A 43 7.95 17.50 1.13
CA VAL A 43 8.72 16.25 1.20
C VAL A 43 9.10 15.92 2.64
N ALA A 44 9.55 16.90 3.43
CA ALA A 44 9.86 16.72 4.83
C ALA A 44 8.64 16.29 5.65
N ALA A 45 7.51 16.99 5.47
CA ALA A 45 6.25 16.66 6.12
C ALA A 45 5.74 15.27 5.73
N PHE A 46 5.87 14.87 4.46
CA PHE A 46 5.53 13.52 4.03
C PHE A 46 6.44 12.47 4.67
N ARG A 47 7.76 12.72 4.73
CA ARG A 47 8.69 11.79 5.38
C ARG A 47 8.38 11.62 6.87
N GLU A 48 8.08 12.70 7.57
CA GLU A 48 7.69 12.65 8.98
C GLU A 48 6.33 11.96 9.17
N ALA A 49 5.34 12.22 8.32
CA ALA A 49 4.02 11.62 8.47
C ALA A 49 3.99 10.14 8.05
N ALA A 50 4.72 9.75 7.00
CA ALA A 50 4.61 8.43 6.39
C ALA A 50 5.73 7.47 6.81
N ILE A 51 6.96 7.96 7.02
CA ILE A 51 8.14 7.10 7.24
C ILE A 51 8.44 6.93 8.73
N GLU A 52 8.36 7.99 9.53
CA GLU A 52 8.64 7.91 10.98
C GLU A 52 7.74 6.90 11.71
N PRO A 53 6.42 6.80 11.45
CA PRO A 53 5.59 5.80 12.12
C PRO A 53 5.98 4.35 11.79
N ILE A 54 6.47 4.11 10.57
CA ILE A 54 6.97 2.81 10.14
C ILE A 54 8.28 2.49 10.85
N LYS A 55 9.20 3.46 10.94
CA LYS A 55 10.50 3.31 11.61
C LYS A 55 10.38 3.13 13.12
N ASN A 56 9.45 3.83 13.74
CA ASN A 56 9.22 3.79 15.19
C ASN A 56 8.37 2.60 15.64
N GLY A 57 7.96 1.73 14.71
CA GLY A 57 7.16 0.55 15.02
C GLY A 57 5.76 0.88 15.55
N THR A 58 5.24 2.09 15.30
CA THR A 58 3.85 2.46 15.67
C THR A 58 2.85 1.95 14.63
N PHE A 59 3.31 1.70 13.40
CA PHE A 59 2.53 1.02 12.35
C PHE A 59 2.69 -0.50 12.47
N THR A 60 1.79 -1.14 13.22
CA THR A 60 1.76 -2.58 13.45
C THR A 60 0.45 -3.17 12.96
N LEU A 61 0.42 -4.49 12.74
CA LEU A 61 -0.84 -5.19 12.44
C LEU A 61 -1.90 -4.96 13.53
N ALA A 62 -1.49 -4.87 14.80
CA ALA A 62 -2.37 -4.59 15.92
C ALA A 62 -2.97 -3.17 15.85
N SER A 63 -2.17 -2.14 15.53
CA SER A 63 -2.67 -0.78 15.40
C SER A 63 -3.60 -0.62 14.18
N LEU A 64 -3.31 -1.30 13.07
CA LEU A 64 -4.22 -1.38 11.91
C LEU A 64 -5.56 -2.04 12.29
N GLN A 65 -5.51 -3.15 13.02
CA GLN A 65 -6.73 -3.83 13.47
C GLN A 65 -7.54 -2.97 14.44
N GLN A 66 -6.87 -2.25 15.34
CA GLN A 66 -7.52 -1.31 16.25
C GLN A 66 -8.23 -0.20 15.47
N ARG A 67 -7.57 0.39 14.46
CA ARG A 67 -8.20 1.42 13.62
C ARG A 67 -9.41 0.88 12.86
N ILE A 68 -9.33 -0.32 12.28
CA ILE A 68 -10.48 -0.96 11.60
C ILE A 68 -11.68 -1.07 12.55
N ASN A 69 -11.45 -1.48 13.81
CA ASN A 69 -12.52 -1.59 14.80
C ASN A 69 -13.13 -0.21 15.11
N THR A 70 -12.31 0.82 15.30
CA THR A 70 -12.79 2.19 15.50
C THR A 70 -13.63 2.67 14.32
N VAL A 71 -13.19 2.44 13.09
CA VAL A 71 -13.94 2.87 11.89
C VAL A 71 -15.28 2.14 11.78
N ARG A 72 -15.36 0.85 12.16
CA ARG A 72 -16.64 0.12 12.26
C ARG A 72 -17.60 0.75 13.27
N GLU A 73 -17.10 1.17 14.42
CA GLU A 73 -17.91 1.90 15.42
C GLU A 73 -18.35 3.27 14.91
N GLU A 74 -17.51 3.96 14.13
CA GLU A 74 -17.88 5.22 13.48
C GLU A 74 -19.00 5.00 12.44
N ILE A 75 -18.93 3.96 11.62
CA ILE A 75 -20.00 3.59 10.69
C ILE A 75 -21.32 3.35 11.44
N ALA A 76 -21.28 2.59 12.54
CA ALA A 76 -22.46 2.35 13.37
C ALA A 76 -23.03 3.65 13.97
N ARG A 77 -22.16 4.59 14.36
CA ARG A 77 -22.58 5.92 14.84
C ARG A 77 -23.23 6.76 13.74
N VAL A 78 -22.66 6.76 12.53
CA VAL A 78 -23.23 7.47 11.38
C VAL A 78 -24.59 6.90 11.00
N TRP A 79 -24.73 5.57 10.98
CA TRP A 79 -26.00 4.89 10.68
C TRP A 79 -27.12 5.32 11.63
N ASN A 80 -26.82 5.37 12.94
CA ASN A 80 -27.77 5.75 13.99
C ASN A 80 -27.89 7.27 14.20
N SER A 81 -27.22 8.09 13.38
CA SER A 81 -27.29 9.55 13.49
C SER A 81 -28.61 10.10 12.93
N ALA A 82 -28.88 11.37 13.23
CA ALA A 82 -30.03 12.10 12.68
C ALA A 82 -29.76 12.72 11.29
N LEU A 83 -28.63 12.38 10.65
CA LEU A 83 -28.27 12.91 9.33
C LEU A 83 -29.24 12.43 8.24
N PRO A 84 -29.39 13.18 7.13
CA PRO A 84 -30.10 12.72 5.94
C PRO A 84 -29.46 11.45 5.35
N ASP A 85 -30.27 10.58 4.74
CA ASP A 85 -29.82 9.27 4.26
C ASP A 85 -28.70 9.39 3.21
N GLU A 86 -28.78 10.35 2.28
CA GLU A 86 -27.72 10.56 1.28
C GLU A 86 -26.37 10.91 1.93
N GLU A 87 -26.39 11.76 2.96
CA GLU A 87 -25.17 12.15 3.68
C GLU A 87 -24.61 11.00 4.51
N LYS A 88 -25.48 10.18 5.13
CA LYS A 88 -25.07 8.93 5.79
C LYS A 88 -24.35 8.01 4.83
N MET A 89 -24.93 7.78 3.64
CA MET A 89 -24.35 6.85 2.66
C MET A 89 -22.98 7.33 2.18
N LEU A 90 -22.81 8.62 1.91
CA LEU A 90 -21.50 9.18 1.56
C LEU A 90 -20.47 9.00 2.69
N GLN A 91 -20.87 9.30 3.92
CA GLN A 91 -20.01 9.18 5.09
C GLN A 91 -19.64 7.74 5.44
N ILE A 92 -20.54 6.79 5.19
CA ILE A 92 -20.29 5.36 5.37
C ILE A 92 -19.37 4.86 4.26
N SER A 93 -19.64 5.20 3.01
CA SER A 93 -18.81 4.81 1.88
C SER A 93 -17.36 5.27 2.03
N ALA A 94 -17.14 6.50 2.51
CA ALA A 94 -15.79 7.00 2.80
C ALA A 94 -15.06 6.15 3.85
N ARG A 95 -15.78 5.71 4.90
CA ARG A 95 -15.24 4.87 5.98
C ARG A 95 -15.03 3.41 5.55
N GLU A 96 -15.88 2.89 4.69
CA GLU A 96 -15.69 1.56 4.07
C GLU A 96 -14.44 1.54 3.18
N ASN A 97 -14.19 2.63 2.45
CA ASN A 97 -12.96 2.80 1.67
C ASN A 97 -11.73 2.85 2.59
N GLU A 98 -11.80 3.54 3.73
CA GLU A 98 -10.72 3.52 4.73
C GLU A 98 -10.43 2.10 5.23
N ILE A 99 -11.45 1.32 5.59
CA ILE A 99 -11.27 -0.09 5.99
C ILE A 99 -10.57 -0.88 4.89
N SER A 100 -10.96 -0.67 3.64
CA SER A 100 -10.39 -1.38 2.49
C SER A 100 -8.89 -1.08 2.32
N LEU A 101 -8.50 0.19 2.49
CA LEU A 101 -7.09 0.59 2.47
C LEU A 101 -6.28 0.00 3.63
N LEU A 102 -6.85 -0.02 4.84
CA LEU A 102 -6.20 -0.61 6.02
C LEU A 102 -6.01 -2.12 5.85
N GLN A 103 -7.00 -2.82 5.29
CA GLN A 103 -6.91 -4.25 4.99
C GLN A 103 -5.88 -4.55 3.89
N ALA A 104 -5.81 -3.73 2.85
CA ALA A 104 -4.76 -3.84 1.84
C ALA A 104 -3.36 -3.65 2.47
N GLY A 105 -3.23 -2.71 3.41
CA GLY A 105 -2.03 -2.54 4.22
C GLY A 105 -1.68 -3.80 5.03
N GLN A 106 -2.65 -4.38 5.73
CA GLN A 106 -2.45 -5.64 6.48
C GLN A 106 -1.99 -6.78 5.56
N PHE A 107 -2.57 -6.90 4.37
CA PHE A 107 -2.16 -7.91 3.38
C PHE A 107 -0.73 -7.68 2.89
N ALA A 108 -0.35 -6.42 2.63
CA ALA A 108 1.02 -6.07 2.23
C ALA A 108 2.04 -6.41 3.34
N PHE A 109 1.71 -6.13 4.61
CA PHE A 109 2.53 -6.54 5.77
C PHE A 109 2.69 -8.06 5.86
N ALA A 110 1.60 -8.81 5.71
CA ALA A 110 1.64 -10.27 5.73
C ALA A 110 2.47 -10.85 4.58
N LYS A 111 2.33 -10.30 3.37
CA LYS A 111 3.11 -10.70 2.18
C LYS A 111 4.60 -10.42 2.33
N ALA A 112 4.98 -9.34 3.02
CA ALA A 112 6.36 -8.96 3.28
C ALA A 112 7.07 -9.85 4.33
N GLY A 113 6.41 -10.89 4.86
CA GLY A 113 7.02 -11.82 5.80
C GLY A 113 7.09 -11.29 7.24
N PHE A 114 6.46 -10.15 7.54
CA PHE A 114 6.14 -9.71 8.90
C PHE A 114 4.94 -10.52 9.41
N ALA A 115 5.10 -11.84 9.44
CA ALA A 115 4.12 -12.72 10.04
C ALA A 115 3.98 -12.39 11.52
N LEU A 116 2.74 -12.31 12.00
CA LEU A 116 2.40 -12.29 13.41
C LEU A 116 3.27 -13.30 14.16
N LYS A 117 4.18 -12.82 15.01
CA LYS A 117 4.52 -13.59 16.20
C LYS A 117 3.29 -13.53 17.09
N VAL A 118 2.45 -14.56 16.98
CA VAL A 118 1.45 -14.91 17.98
C VAL A 118 2.17 -15.47 19.19
#